data_AF-A0A8C4NIX7-F1
#
_entry.id   AF-A0A8C4NIX7-F1
#
_cell.length_a   1.000
_cell.length_b   1.000
_cell.length_c   1.000
_cell.angle_alpha   90.00
_cell.angle_beta   90.00
_cell.angle_gamma   90.00
#
_symmetry.space_group_name_H-M   'P 1'
#
loop_
_entity.id
_entity.type
_entity.pdbx_description
1 polymer ?
#
loop_
_entity_poly.entity_id
_entity_poly.type
_entity_poly.pdbx_seq_one_letter_code
_entity_poly.pdbx_strand_id
1 'polypeptide(L)'
;MSRAGIGLCTTRGRASVRAFLCRMKPNVQPRRLRQRKGPVVASNKPSPSESALRSLDKQYWLQLGNDWPPARIAMLCEPMYGALLNNTIDTDACAKSLEARGARDFVKDALYDGIPDLSEGRRDVDVNSDFTPDPTIDLQGATHGSATSGATAGSDVTKRISPNILCYTFPRGEVTRLPEPSLNPPKGILDYHIMDPAALLPVLALGVQYGDRVLDLCAAPGNKTLALLQTGCCSNLVVNDSLMSRLNRLRHFLRSFLPHVSGDLVDFVNSDGRSWPGHESSTFDKVLVDVPCSADRHSILQDEDNIFINQRSGERRELPALQLSLLMYVICCHQTLGRLETLPSFTHEI
;
A
#
# COMPACT_ATOMS: atom_id res chain seq x y z
N MET A 1 -35.56 -81.45 77.88
CA MET A 1 -36.72 -81.84 78.71
C MET A 1 -37.48 -80.60 79.10
N SER A 2 -38.80 -80.64 78.89
CA SER A 2 -39.87 -79.90 79.60
C SER A 2 -39.70 -78.40 79.85
N ARG A 3 -40.49 -77.55 79.20
CA ARG A 3 -41.88 -77.14 79.57
C ARG A 3 -41.87 -76.13 80.73
N ALA A 4 -42.71 -75.10 80.81
CA ALA A 4 -43.75 -74.56 79.94
C ALA A 4 -44.38 -73.35 80.64
N GLY A 5 -44.92 -72.42 79.85
CA GLY A 5 -46.16 -71.69 80.14
C GLY A 5 -46.00 -70.41 80.96
N ILE A 6 -46.72 -69.31 80.74
CA ILE A 6 -48.11 -69.02 80.32
C ILE A 6 -48.04 -67.54 79.80
N GLY A 7 -48.72 -67.01 78.80
CA GLY A 7 -50.06 -67.22 78.25
C GLY A 7 -50.83 -65.88 78.27
N LEU A 8 -51.06 -65.33 77.07
CA LEU A 8 -52.12 -64.38 76.64
C LEU A 8 -52.12 -62.88 77.01
N CYS A 9 -51.71 -62.09 76.01
CA CYS A 9 -52.53 -61.18 75.19
C CYS A 9 -53.62 -60.31 75.85
N THR A 10 -53.49 -58.98 75.79
CA THR A 10 -54.48 -58.11 75.12
C THR A 10 -54.05 -56.63 75.02
N THR A 11 -54.11 -56.13 73.78
CA THR A 11 -54.55 -54.78 73.36
C THR A 11 -53.60 -53.57 73.38
N ARG A 12 -53.80 -52.80 72.29
CA ARG A 12 -53.46 -51.40 72.00
C ARG A 12 -52.12 -51.15 71.34
N GLY A 13 -52.22 -51.04 70.01
CA GLY A 13 -51.16 -50.70 69.10
C GLY A 13 -50.59 -49.31 69.37
N ARG A 14 -49.26 -49.26 69.36
CA ARG A 14 -48.50 -48.05 69.12
C ARG A 14 -48.16 -48.03 67.63
N ALA A 15 -48.77 -47.09 66.92
CA ALA A 15 -48.42 -46.80 65.54
C ALA A 15 -46.99 -46.23 65.47
N SER A 16 -46.13 -46.98 64.79
CA SER A 16 -45.05 -46.58 63.88
C SER A 16 -44.61 -45.12 63.84
N VAL A 17 -43.34 -44.86 64.18
CA VAL A 17 -42.54 -43.81 63.51
C VAL A 17 -41.09 -44.25 63.20
N ARG A 18 -40.67 -45.53 63.39
CA ARG A 18 -39.22 -45.85 63.28
C ARG A 18 -38.78 -47.18 62.65
N ALA A 19 -39.64 -47.90 61.92
CA ALA A 19 -39.22 -49.20 61.37
C ALA A 19 -39.88 -49.64 60.04
N PHE A 20 -40.08 -48.73 59.08
CA PHE A 20 -40.46 -49.15 57.71
C PHE A 20 -39.89 -48.26 56.59
N LEU A 21 -38.62 -47.87 56.67
CA LEU A 21 -37.88 -47.34 55.51
C LEU A 21 -36.40 -47.79 55.54
N CYS A 22 -36.18 -49.10 55.70
CA CYS A 22 -34.90 -49.74 55.42
C CYS A 22 -35.03 -50.60 54.16
N ARG A 23 -35.30 -49.96 53.02
CA ARG A 23 -34.93 -50.42 51.68
C ARG A 23 -35.18 -49.28 50.69
N MET A 24 -34.18 -49.01 49.85
CA MET A 24 -34.16 -47.98 48.81
C MET A 24 -33.98 -46.54 49.32
N LYS A 25 -32.73 -46.18 49.62
CA LYS A 25 -32.28 -44.80 49.40
C LYS A 25 -32.19 -44.60 47.89
N PRO A 26 -33.01 -43.77 47.22
CA PRO A 26 -32.65 -43.31 45.91
C PRO A 26 -31.49 -42.32 46.08
N ASN A 27 -30.31 -42.76 45.68
CA ASN A 27 -29.12 -41.95 45.52
C ASN A 27 -29.37 -40.97 44.36
N VAL A 28 -30.19 -39.94 44.59
CA VAL A 28 -30.38 -38.85 43.63
C VAL A 28 -29.30 -37.82 43.92
N GLN A 29 -28.09 -38.10 43.44
CA GLN A 29 -27.20 -37.00 43.09
C GLN A 29 -27.97 -36.09 42.12
N PRO A 30 -27.89 -34.76 42.23
CA PRO A 30 -28.39 -33.91 41.16
C PRO A 30 -27.61 -34.31 39.92
N ARG A 31 -28.27 -35.03 39.00
CA ARG A 31 -27.77 -35.18 37.64
C ARG A 31 -27.63 -33.74 37.15
N ARG A 32 -26.40 -33.23 37.14
CA ARG A 32 -26.08 -32.09 36.29
C ARG A 32 -26.62 -32.50 34.93
N LEU A 33 -27.71 -31.88 34.51
CA LEU A 33 -28.10 -31.85 33.12
C LEU A 33 -26.86 -31.29 32.44
N ARG A 34 -26.03 -32.20 31.92
CA ARG A 34 -25.05 -31.86 30.93
C ARG A 34 -25.93 -31.38 29.79
N GLN A 35 -26.17 -30.06 29.76
CA GLN A 35 -26.53 -29.41 28.53
C GLN A 35 -25.50 -29.95 27.56
N ARG A 36 -25.93 -30.83 26.65
CA ARG A 36 -25.16 -31.09 25.47
C ARG A 36 -25.03 -29.70 24.90
N LYS A 37 -23.84 -29.10 25.06
CA LYS A 37 -23.41 -28.06 24.14
C LYS A 37 -23.75 -28.69 22.80
N GLY A 38 -24.71 -28.10 22.08
CA GLY A 38 -24.89 -28.43 20.67
C GLY A 38 -23.50 -28.41 20.02
N PRO A 39 -23.31 -29.07 18.87
CA PRO A 39 -22.01 -29.06 18.20
C PRO A 39 -21.48 -27.63 18.30
N VAL A 40 -20.35 -27.46 19.00
CA VAL A 40 -19.69 -26.16 19.05
C VAL A 40 -19.42 -25.94 17.58
N VAL A 41 -20.22 -25.07 16.96
CA VAL A 41 -19.94 -24.59 15.61
C VAL A 41 -18.53 -24.09 15.77
N ALA A 42 -17.56 -24.83 15.21
CA ALA A 42 -16.20 -24.36 15.18
C ALA A 42 -16.34 -22.97 14.58
N SER A 43 -16.09 -21.93 15.37
CA SER A 43 -16.07 -20.58 14.84
C SER A 43 -14.98 -20.65 13.79
N ASN A 44 -15.37 -20.71 12.51
CA ASN A 44 -14.42 -20.80 11.43
C ASN A 44 -13.47 -19.63 11.66
N LYS A 45 -12.17 -19.94 11.80
CA LYS A 45 -11.16 -18.90 11.93
C LYS A 45 -11.33 -18.02 10.69
N PRO A 46 -11.37 -16.69 10.87
CA PRO A 46 -11.57 -15.79 9.74
C PRO A 46 -10.49 -16.05 8.69
N SER A 47 -10.86 -15.92 7.42
CA SER A 47 -9.86 -16.01 6.35
C SER A 47 -8.82 -14.87 6.50
N PRO A 48 -7.64 -15.00 5.88
CA PRO A 48 -6.67 -13.89 5.85
C PRO A 48 -7.28 -12.59 5.33
N SER A 49 -8.08 -12.64 4.27
CA SER A 49 -8.79 -11.49 3.69
C SER A 49 -9.82 -10.89 4.65
N GLU A 50 -10.59 -11.72 5.36
CA GLU A 50 -11.51 -11.23 6.41
C GLU A 50 -10.75 -10.60 7.57
N SER A 51 -9.59 -11.17 7.94
CA SER A 51 -8.72 -10.63 8.99
C SER A 51 -8.10 -9.30 8.59
N ALA A 52 -7.72 -9.15 7.31
CA ALA A 52 -7.30 -7.90 6.71
C ALA A 52 -8.40 -6.85 6.81
N LEU A 53 -9.59 -7.14 6.28
CA LEU A 53 -10.71 -6.20 6.27
C LEU A 53 -11.10 -5.75 7.69
N ARG A 54 -11.14 -6.67 8.66
CA ARG A 54 -11.39 -6.32 10.08
C ARG A 54 -10.30 -5.45 10.69
N SER A 55 -9.04 -5.62 10.28
CA SER A 55 -7.93 -4.76 10.72
C SER A 55 -8.06 -3.37 10.12
N LEU A 56 -8.36 -3.29 8.83
CA LEU A 56 -8.56 -2.03 8.11
C LEU A 56 -9.76 -1.26 8.67
N ASP A 57 -10.89 -1.94 8.95
CA ASP A 57 -12.07 -1.34 9.57
C ASP A 57 -11.75 -0.68 10.91
N LYS A 58 -10.85 -1.26 11.72
CA LYS A 58 -10.44 -0.66 13.00
C LYS A 58 -9.51 0.54 12.80
N GLN A 59 -8.55 0.42 11.89
CA GLN A 59 -7.51 1.42 11.69
C GLN A 59 -8.06 2.64 10.93
N TYR A 60 -8.67 2.42 9.78
CA TYR A 60 -9.12 3.51 8.91
C TYR A 60 -10.40 4.19 9.40
N TRP A 61 -11.23 3.52 10.20
CA TRP A 61 -12.33 4.22 10.88
C TRP A 61 -11.81 5.36 11.77
N LEU A 62 -10.70 5.13 12.49
CA LEU A 62 -10.09 6.14 13.35
C LEU A 62 -9.45 7.28 12.54
N GLN A 63 -8.97 7.00 11.34
CA GLN A 63 -8.24 7.98 10.50
C GLN A 63 -9.17 8.77 9.57
N LEU A 64 -10.17 8.12 8.98
CA LEU A 64 -11.04 8.67 7.93
C LEU A 64 -12.47 8.93 8.41
N GLY A 65 -12.90 8.37 9.54
CA GLY A 65 -14.24 8.57 10.08
C GLY A 65 -15.34 8.28 9.05
N ASN A 66 -16.13 9.31 8.72
CA ASN A 66 -17.23 9.21 7.76
C ASN A 66 -16.79 8.99 6.30
N ASP A 67 -15.52 9.23 5.97
CA ASP A 67 -14.98 8.95 4.65
C ASP A 67 -14.53 7.48 4.51
N TRP A 68 -14.50 6.71 5.61
CA TRP A 68 -14.15 5.29 5.56
C TRP A 68 -15.16 4.44 4.79
N PRO A 69 -16.49 4.49 5.05
CA PRO A 69 -17.46 3.67 4.32
C PRO A 69 -17.35 3.73 2.78
N PRO A 70 -17.27 4.92 2.14
CA PRO A 70 -17.10 4.97 0.68
C PRO A 70 -15.73 4.43 0.23
N ALA A 71 -14.64 4.72 0.94
CA ALA A 71 -13.31 4.17 0.64
C ALA A 71 -13.28 2.64 0.75
N ARG A 72 -13.92 2.09 1.79
CA ARG A 72 -14.07 0.66 2.03
C ARG A 72 -14.83 -0.03 0.90
N ILE A 73 -15.94 0.56 0.45
CA ILE A 73 -16.70 0.04 -0.70
C ILE A 73 -15.81 0.06 -1.95
N ALA A 74 -15.13 1.17 -2.22
CA ALA A 74 -14.24 1.28 -3.37
C ALA A 74 -13.12 0.23 -3.36
N MET A 75 -12.59 -0.13 -2.20
CA MET A 75 -11.58 -1.19 -2.05
C MET A 75 -12.11 -2.60 -2.32
N LEU A 76 -13.38 -2.86 -1.99
CA LEU A 76 -14.04 -4.15 -2.21
C LEU A 76 -14.61 -4.30 -3.62
N CYS A 77 -14.83 -3.19 -4.32
CA CYS A 77 -15.24 -3.18 -5.72
C CYS A 77 -14.07 -3.44 -6.68
N GLU A 78 -14.42 -3.82 -7.91
CA GLU A 78 -13.44 -3.96 -8.99
C GLU A 78 -12.66 -2.65 -9.19
N PRO A 79 -11.32 -2.70 -9.23
CA PRO A 79 -10.51 -1.50 -9.41
C PRO A 79 -10.64 -0.95 -10.83
N MET A 80 -10.51 0.37 -10.91
CA MET A 80 -10.33 1.05 -12.19
C MET A 80 -8.88 0.87 -12.65
N TYR A 81 -8.71 0.56 -13.93
CA TYR A 81 -7.40 0.40 -14.54
C TYR A 81 -7.16 1.46 -15.61
N GLY A 82 -5.89 1.75 -15.85
CA GLY A 82 -5.41 2.54 -16.98
C GLY A 82 -4.54 1.70 -17.90
N ALA A 83 -4.50 2.10 -19.17
CA ALA A 83 -3.63 1.56 -20.20
C ALA A 83 -2.40 2.46 -20.33
N LEU A 84 -1.27 2.05 -19.74
CA LEU A 84 0.03 2.69 -19.94
C LEU A 84 0.57 2.25 -21.31
N LEU A 85 0.63 3.17 -22.28
CA LEU A 85 1.11 2.84 -23.62
C LEU A 85 2.60 2.50 -23.63
N ASN A 86 2.99 1.62 -24.55
CA ASN A 86 4.37 1.25 -24.77
C ASN A 86 4.99 2.15 -25.86
N ASN A 87 5.74 3.17 -25.45
CA ASN A 87 6.39 4.16 -26.32
C ASN A 87 7.51 3.57 -27.20
N THR A 88 7.86 2.30 -27.03
CA THR A 88 8.80 1.63 -27.94
C THR A 88 8.16 1.22 -29.27
N ILE A 89 6.84 1.29 -29.38
CA ILE A 89 6.10 1.11 -30.63
C ILE A 89 5.43 2.42 -31.05
N ASP A 90 4.91 2.44 -32.26
CA ASP A 90 4.00 3.51 -32.67
C ASP A 90 2.69 3.41 -31.87
N THR A 91 2.45 4.41 -31.03
CA THR A 91 1.31 4.46 -30.11
C THR A 91 0.05 5.04 -30.76
N ASP A 92 0.13 5.68 -31.93
CA ASP A 92 -0.98 6.45 -32.51
C ASP A 92 -2.23 5.61 -32.78
N ALA A 93 -2.04 4.41 -33.34
CA ALA A 93 -3.15 3.50 -33.63
C ALA A 93 -3.81 2.99 -32.35
N CYS A 94 -3.02 2.70 -31.31
CA CYS A 94 -3.50 2.24 -30.02
C CYS A 94 -4.26 3.36 -29.28
N ALA A 95 -3.69 4.56 -29.23
CA ALA A 95 -4.29 5.75 -28.67
C ALA A 95 -5.66 6.05 -29.32
N LYS A 96 -5.73 6.13 -30.65
CA LYS A 96 -7.00 6.34 -31.38
C LYS A 96 -8.04 5.27 -31.09
N SER A 97 -7.61 4.02 -30.93
CA SER A 97 -8.48 2.89 -30.60
C SER A 97 -9.08 3.03 -29.18
N LEU A 98 -8.28 3.48 -28.21
CA LEU A 98 -8.73 3.74 -26.84
C LEU A 98 -9.63 4.98 -26.76
N GLU A 99 -9.28 6.05 -27.47
CA GLU A 99 -10.08 7.28 -27.58
C GLU A 99 -11.44 7.05 -28.23
N ALA A 100 -11.49 6.21 -29.28
CA ALA A 100 -12.75 5.82 -29.91
C ALA A 100 -13.71 5.07 -28.96
N ARG A 101 -13.19 4.52 -27.85
CA ARG A 101 -13.96 3.89 -26.78
C ARG A 101 -14.32 4.84 -25.64
N GLY A 102 -13.86 6.09 -25.69
CA GLY A 102 -14.11 7.10 -24.66
C GLY A 102 -13.03 7.21 -23.59
N ALA A 103 -11.93 6.44 -23.69
CA ALA A 103 -10.81 6.60 -22.77
C ALA A 103 -10.02 7.89 -23.09
N ARG A 104 -9.45 8.53 -22.06
CA ARG A 104 -8.65 9.75 -22.19
C ARG A 104 -7.32 9.62 -21.46
N ASP A 105 -6.31 10.29 -21.98
CA ASP A 105 -5.00 10.38 -21.32
C ASP A 105 -5.10 11.29 -20.09
N PHE A 106 -5.07 10.69 -18.90
CA PHE A 106 -5.27 11.44 -17.66
C PHE A 106 -4.08 12.34 -17.32
N VAL A 107 -2.88 12.01 -17.80
CA VAL A 107 -1.66 12.81 -17.57
C VAL A 107 -1.75 14.07 -18.41
N LYS A 108 -2.14 13.90 -19.68
CA LYS A 108 -2.39 15.00 -20.60
C LYS A 108 -3.53 15.89 -20.09
N ASP A 109 -4.69 15.31 -19.77
CA ASP A 109 -5.84 16.05 -19.23
C ASP A 109 -5.43 16.91 -18.01
N ALA A 110 -4.67 16.34 -17.06
CA ALA A 110 -4.18 17.07 -15.88
C ALA A 110 -3.21 18.21 -16.20
N LEU A 111 -2.42 18.11 -17.27
CA LEU A 111 -1.53 19.18 -17.72
C LEU A 111 -2.27 20.31 -18.44
N TYR A 112 -3.32 19.99 -19.21
CA TYR A 112 -4.14 20.97 -19.95
C TYR A 112 -5.13 21.71 -19.05
N ASP A 113 -5.76 21.01 -18.10
CA ASP A 113 -6.71 21.60 -17.15
C ASP A 113 -6.02 22.57 -16.16
N GLY A 114 -4.68 22.58 -16.16
CA GLY A 114 -3.85 23.30 -15.22
C GLY A 114 -3.82 22.60 -13.86
N ILE A 115 -2.63 22.50 -13.24
CA ILE A 115 -2.57 22.11 -11.84
C ILE A 115 -3.26 23.23 -11.05
N PRO A 116 -4.39 22.99 -10.35
CA PRO A 116 -5.00 24.03 -9.55
C PRO A 116 -3.94 24.55 -8.57
N ASP A 117 -3.75 25.86 -8.54
CA ASP A 117 -2.81 26.49 -7.63
C ASP A 117 -3.21 26.11 -6.20
N LEU A 118 -2.38 25.31 -5.54
CA LEU A 118 -2.62 24.80 -4.19
C LEU A 118 -2.59 25.93 -3.14
N SER A 119 -2.35 27.19 -3.56
CA SER A 119 -2.48 28.39 -2.73
C SER A 119 -3.92 28.67 -2.28
N GLU A 120 -4.95 28.19 -3.00
CA GLU A 120 -6.37 28.45 -2.65
C GLU A 120 -7.08 27.30 -1.90
N GLY A 121 -6.34 26.24 -1.52
CA GLY A 121 -6.90 25.02 -0.93
C GLY A 121 -6.74 24.87 0.59
N ARG A 122 -6.17 25.85 1.30
CA ARG A 122 -6.14 25.83 2.77
C ARG A 122 -7.54 26.20 3.28
N ARG A 123 -8.44 25.21 3.32
CA ARG A 123 -9.52 25.27 4.31
C ARG A 123 -8.82 25.30 5.66
N ASP A 124 -8.95 26.41 6.36
CA ASP A 124 -8.58 26.55 7.75
C ASP A 124 -9.18 25.37 8.51
N VAL A 125 -8.34 24.39 8.83
CA VAL A 125 -8.65 23.48 9.91
C VAL A 125 -8.43 24.36 11.14
N ASP A 126 -9.54 24.88 11.67
CA ASP A 126 -9.60 25.51 12.98
C ASP A 126 -9.05 24.54 14.02
N VAL A 127 -7.74 24.58 14.24
CA VAL A 127 -7.09 24.08 15.45
C VAL A 127 -6.95 25.29 16.36
N ASN A 128 -8.06 25.71 16.94
CA ASN A 128 -8.06 26.58 18.10
C ASN A 128 -8.60 25.81 19.30
N SER A 129 -7.70 25.28 20.12
CA SER A 129 -7.67 25.63 21.54
C SER A 129 -6.32 25.25 22.14
N ASP A 130 -5.72 26.26 22.76
CA ASP A 130 -4.70 26.20 23.80
C ASP A 130 -3.26 25.89 23.39
N PHE A 131 -2.58 26.92 22.86
CA PHE A 131 -1.25 27.27 23.35
C PHE A 131 -0.94 28.74 23.01
N THR A 132 -1.07 29.64 23.98
CA THR A 132 -0.51 31.00 23.89
C THR A 132 0.97 30.97 24.26
N PRO A 133 1.79 31.75 23.54
CA PRO A 133 2.72 32.62 24.24
C PRO A 133 2.66 34.07 23.72
N ASP A 134 2.91 34.96 24.67
CA ASP A 134 2.90 36.42 24.68
C ASP A 134 3.52 37.14 23.45
N PRO A 135 3.04 38.34 23.08
CA PRO A 135 3.61 39.15 22.01
C PRO A 135 4.54 40.22 22.57
N THR A 136 5.81 40.25 22.15
CA THR A 136 6.59 41.49 22.09
C THR A 136 7.63 41.41 20.99
N ILE A 137 7.43 42.19 19.92
CA ILE A 137 8.35 43.23 19.41
C ILE A 137 7.81 43.68 18.04
N ASP A 138 7.26 44.88 18.04
CA ASP A 138 7.07 45.74 16.87
C ASP A 138 8.42 46.06 16.23
N LEU A 139 8.47 46.09 14.90
CA LEU A 139 9.26 47.11 14.19
C LEU A 139 8.69 47.37 12.80
N GLN A 140 8.51 48.66 12.55
CA GLN A 140 7.75 49.29 11.48
C GLN A 140 8.38 49.17 10.09
N GLY A 141 7.51 48.98 9.10
CA GLY A 141 7.25 49.94 8.01
C GLY A 141 8.40 50.36 7.09
N ALA A 142 8.27 50.03 5.80
CA ALA A 142 8.69 50.91 4.70
C ALA A 142 7.94 50.57 3.40
N THR A 143 7.00 51.43 3.02
CA THR A 143 6.39 51.51 1.70
C THR A 143 7.29 52.28 0.75
N HIS A 144 7.61 51.71 -0.42
CA HIS A 144 7.93 52.49 -1.63
C HIS A 144 7.46 51.72 -2.86
N GLY A 145 6.60 52.36 -3.66
CA GLY A 145 6.13 51.85 -4.94
C GLY A 145 7.03 52.27 -6.10
N SER A 146 6.94 51.53 -7.21
CA SER A 146 6.69 52.04 -8.56
C SER A 146 7.00 50.96 -9.60
N ALA A 147 6.20 50.96 -10.66
CA ALA A 147 6.17 50.09 -11.81
C ALA A 147 7.55 49.84 -12.48
N THR A 148 7.76 48.63 -13.01
CA THR A 148 7.73 48.33 -14.46
C THR A 148 8.25 46.92 -14.75
N SER A 149 7.57 46.26 -15.69
CA SER A 149 8.06 45.21 -16.61
C SER A 149 8.73 43.94 -16.05
N GLY A 150 8.19 42.79 -16.47
CA GLY A 150 9.03 41.64 -16.80
C GLY A 150 8.57 40.32 -16.22
N ALA A 151 8.02 39.49 -17.11
CA ALA A 151 7.88 38.04 -16.98
C ALA A 151 7.07 37.55 -15.77
N THR A 152 5.79 37.24 -16.01
CA THR A 152 5.10 36.20 -15.26
C THR A 152 5.91 34.91 -15.41
N ALA A 153 6.70 34.59 -14.39
CA ALA A 153 7.35 33.31 -14.23
C ALA A 153 6.28 32.23 -14.04
N GLY A 154 5.65 31.81 -15.14
CA GLY A 154 4.97 30.52 -15.19
C GLY A 154 6.06 29.48 -15.02
N SER A 155 6.26 29.01 -13.78
CA SER A 155 7.20 27.93 -13.51
C SER A 155 6.76 26.74 -14.34
N ASP A 156 7.58 26.39 -15.32
CA ASP A 156 7.31 25.40 -16.35
C ASP A 156 7.00 24.03 -15.71
N VAL A 157 5.70 23.74 -15.51
CA VAL A 157 5.21 22.53 -14.84
C VAL A 157 5.74 21.26 -15.53
N THR A 158 5.99 21.36 -16.84
CA THR A 158 6.57 20.28 -17.65
C THR A 158 7.97 19.87 -17.18
N LYS A 159 8.72 20.77 -16.51
CA LYS A 159 10.03 20.45 -15.91
C LYS A 159 9.93 19.75 -14.55
N ARG A 160 8.74 19.72 -13.94
CA ARG A 160 8.53 19.15 -12.59
C ARG A 160 8.02 17.72 -12.61
N ILE A 161 7.55 17.23 -13.77
CA ILE A 161 7.03 15.87 -13.90
C ILE A 161 7.85 15.06 -14.91
N SER A 162 7.83 13.73 -14.76
CA SER A 162 8.46 12.84 -15.72
C SER A 162 7.74 12.90 -17.06
N PRO A 163 8.44 13.07 -18.20
CA PRO A 163 7.82 13.24 -19.51
C PRO A 163 7.42 11.90 -20.13
N ASN A 164 6.74 11.97 -21.28
CA ASN A 164 6.41 10.85 -22.15
C ASN A 164 5.53 9.75 -21.53
N ILE A 165 4.94 9.94 -20.36
CA ILE A 165 3.99 8.98 -19.80
C ILE A 165 2.62 9.18 -20.46
N LEU A 166 2.20 8.21 -21.28
CA LEU A 166 0.89 8.16 -21.91
C LEU A 166 0.04 7.10 -21.20
N CYS A 167 -1.01 7.51 -20.48
CA CYS A 167 -1.87 6.56 -19.78
C CYS A 167 -3.35 6.89 -19.92
N TYR A 168 -4.09 5.98 -20.55
CA TYR A 168 -5.50 6.15 -20.88
C TYR A 168 -6.40 5.52 -19.83
N THR A 169 -7.38 6.28 -19.35
CA THR A 169 -8.40 5.84 -18.38
C THR A 169 -9.80 6.23 -18.85
N PHE A 170 -10.82 5.48 -18.45
CA PHE A 170 -12.20 5.90 -18.67
C PHE A 170 -12.60 7.03 -17.72
N PRO A 171 -13.47 7.96 -18.15
CA PRO A 171 -13.98 9.04 -17.31
C PRO A 171 -14.58 8.56 -15.99
N ARG A 172 -14.56 9.43 -14.98
CA ARG A 172 -15.12 9.13 -13.66
C ARG A 172 -16.59 8.68 -13.77
N GLY A 173 -16.90 7.54 -13.17
CA GLY A 173 -18.24 6.96 -13.15
C GLY A 173 -18.48 5.93 -14.26
N GLU A 174 -17.58 5.83 -15.23
CA GLU A 174 -17.59 4.76 -16.22
C GLU A 174 -16.82 3.54 -15.71
N VAL A 175 -17.42 2.36 -15.81
CA VAL A 175 -16.85 1.08 -15.30
C VAL A 175 -16.47 0.12 -16.43
N THR A 176 -16.29 0.66 -17.64
CA THR A 176 -15.90 -0.10 -18.82
C THR A 176 -14.51 -0.72 -18.60
N ARG A 177 -14.37 -2.01 -18.88
CA ARG A 177 -13.06 -2.68 -18.84
C ARG A 177 -12.25 -2.32 -20.07
N LEU A 178 -10.96 -2.08 -19.87
CA LEU A 178 -10.01 -1.97 -20.97
C LEU A 178 -9.99 -3.28 -21.77
N PRO A 179 -9.84 -3.23 -23.10
CA PRO A 179 -9.61 -4.43 -23.90
C PRO A 179 -8.33 -5.15 -23.45
N GLU A 180 -8.16 -6.40 -23.87
CA GLU A 180 -6.90 -7.08 -23.65
C GLU A 180 -5.79 -6.46 -24.52
N PRO A 181 -4.56 -6.27 -23.99
CA PRO A 181 -3.43 -5.79 -24.76
C PRO A 181 -3.13 -6.68 -25.94
N SER A 182 -2.82 -6.07 -27.08
CA SER A 182 -2.52 -6.78 -28.31
C SER A 182 -1.02 -6.82 -28.56
N LEU A 183 -0.52 -7.92 -29.14
CA LEU A 183 0.85 -7.97 -29.60
C LEU A 183 0.98 -7.15 -30.88
N ASN A 184 1.90 -6.18 -30.87
CA ASN A 184 2.31 -5.44 -32.06
C ASN A 184 2.98 -6.42 -33.05
N PRO A 185 2.38 -6.70 -34.23
CA PRO A 185 2.87 -7.78 -35.10
C PRO A 185 4.32 -7.61 -35.59
N PRO A 186 4.79 -6.39 -35.95
CA PRO A 186 6.19 -6.18 -36.32
C PRO A 186 7.22 -6.52 -35.24
N LYS A 187 6.90 -6.27 -33.96
CA LYS A 187 7.88 -6.35 -32.85
C LYS A 187 7.60 -7.49 -31.86
N GLY A 188 6.43 -8.11 -31.91
CA GLY A 188 6.06 -9.20 -31.00
C GLY A 188 5.98 -8.78 -29.52
N ILE A 189 5.67 -7.51 -29.25
CA ILE A 189 5.59 -6.92 -27.90
C ILE A 189 4.22 -6.31 -27.68
N LEU A 190 3.82 -6.18 -26.42
CA LEU A 190 2.52 -5.61 -26.05
C LEU A 190 2.46 -4.10 -26.33
N ASP A 191 1.28 -3.65 -26.75
CA ASP A 191 0.97 -2.26 -27.08
C ASP A 191 0.76 -1.36 -25.86
N TYR A 192 0.20 -1.90 -24.78
CA TYR A 192 0.07 -1.22 -23.49
C TYR A 192 0.04 -2.18 -22.32
N HIS A 193 0.33 -1.67 -21.13
CA HIS A 193 0.22 -2.37 -19.86
C HIS A 193 -1.02 -1.91 -19.10
N ILE A 194 -1.83 -2.86 -18.61
CA ILE A 194 -2.97 -2.57 -17.75
C ILE A 194 -2.48 -2.47 -16.31
N MET A 195 -2.66 -1.30 -15.69
CA MET A 195 -2.22 -1.07 -14.32
C MET A 195 -3.12 -0.08 -13.58
N ASP A 196 -2.99 -0.01 -12.26
CA ASP A 196 -3.62 1.05 -11.47
C ASP A 196 -3.00 2.41 -11.87
N PRO A 197 -3.79 3.37 -12.39
CA PRO A 197 -3.29 4.69 -12.77
C PRO A 197 -2.61 5.43 -11.61
N ALA A 198 -3.06 5.21 -10.38
CA ALA A 198 -2.47 5.84 -9.20
C ALA A 198 -1.01 5.41 -8.98
N ALA A 199 -0.62 4.22 -9.46
CA ALA A 199 0.76 3.76 -9.37
C ALA A 199 1.73 4.54 -10.28
N LEU A 200 1.23 5.34 -11.22
CA LEU A 200 2.04 6.25 -12.04
C LEU A 200 2.38 7.56 -11.33
N LEU A 201 1.57 7.98 -10.35
CA LEU A 201 1.76 9.28 -9.68
C LEU A 201 3.15 9.45 -9.04
N PRO A 202 3.74 8.43 -8.36
CA PRO A 202 5.11 8.55 -7.83
C PRO A 202 6.15 8.71 -8.94
N VAL A 203 5.95 8.05 -10.09
CA VAL A 203 6.88 8.15 -11.24
C VAL A 203 6.77 9.53 -11.89
N LEU A 204 5.55 10.05 -12.06
CA LEU A 204 5.33 11.41 -12.54
C LEU A 204 5.96 12.43 -11.60
N ALA A 205 5.71 12.33 -10.29
CA ALA A 205 6.24 13.25 -9.27
C ALA A 205 7.76 13.18 -9.08
N LEU A 206 8.40 12.06 -9.45
CA LEU A 206 9.86 11.93 -9.40
C LEU A 206 10.57 12.92 -10.33
N GLY A 207 9.89 13.34 -11.41
CA GLY A 207 10.39 14.37 -12.32
C GLY A 207 11.69 13.96 -13.02
N VAL A 208 11.76 12.74 -13.53
CA VAL A 208 12.94 12.19 -14.22
C VAL A 208 13.20 13.00 -15.48
N GLN A 209 14.44 13.45 -15.66
CA GLN A 209 14.91 14.22 -16.80
C GLN A 209 15.83 13.40 -17.69
N TYR A 210 15.98 13.83 -18.94
CA TYR A 210 16.85 13.15 -19.90
C TYR A 210 18.30 13.13 -19.40
N GLY A 211 18.86 11.93 -19.29
CA GLY A 211 20.21 11.70 -18.78
C GLY A 211 20.28 11.24 -17.32
N ASP A 212 19.18 11.28 -16.57
CA ASP A 212 19.17 10.91 -15.15
C ASP A 212 19.55 9.43 -14.97
N ARG A 213 20.40 9.16 -13.98
CA ARG A 213 20.63 7.82 -13.43
C ARG A 213 19.63 7.57 -12.32
N VAL A 214 18.81 6.55 -12.48
CA VAL A 214 17.67 6.30 -11.60
C VAL A 214 17.85 4.97 -10.86
N LEU A 215 17.48 4.95 -9.58
CA LEU A 215 17.37 3.73 -8.78
C LEU A 215 15.91 3.44 -8.45
N ASP A 216 15.43 2.25 -8.78
CA ASP A 216 14.19 1.68 -8.25
C ASP A 216 14.55 0.65 -7.17
N LEU A 217 14.44 1.05 -5.89
CA LEU A 217 15.02 0.28 -4.77
C LEU A 217 14.23 -0.99 -4.44
N CYS A 218 12.92 -0.99 -4.70
CA CYS A 218 11.98 -2.06 -4.35
C CYS A 218 11.07 -2.35 -5.55
N ALA A 219 11.68 -2.76 -6.65
CA ALA A 219 11.10 -2.63 -7.97
C ALA A 219 10.00 -3.65 -8.30
N ALA A 220 10.09 -4.87 -7.77
CA ALA A 220 9.14 -5.91 -8.17
C ALA A 220 7.74 -5.64 -7.62
N PRO A 221 6.67 -5.78 -8.41
CA PRO A 221 6.58 -6.58 -9.64
C PRO A 221 7.00 -5.87 -10.95
N GLY A 222 7.27 -4.56 -10.94
CA GLY A 222 7.84 -3.85 -12.10
C GLY A 222 6.94 -2.80 -12.76
N ASN A 223 5.74 -2.51 -12.24
CA ASN A 223 4.84 -1.52 -12.85
C ASN A 223 5.47 -0.13 -12.93
N LYS A 224 6.09 0.32 -11.83
CA LYS A 224 6.76 1.62 -11.77
C LYS A 224 8.07 1.62 -12.56
N THR A 225 8.81 0.50 -12.54
CA THR A 225 10.00 0.30 -13.38
C THR A 225 9.67 0.43 -14.86
N LEU A 226 8.57 -0.19 -15.33
CA LEU A 226 8.10 -0.05 -16.71
C LEU A 226 7.78 1.41 -17.02
N ALA A 227 7.03 2.09 -16.14
CA ALA A 227 6.72 3.50 -16.32
C ALA A 227 7.98 4.39 -16.39
N LEU A 228 8.98 4.14 -15.53
CA LEU A 228 10.28 4.83 -15.58
C LEU A 228 10.96 4.63 -16.95
N LEU A 229 10.94 3.41 -17.49
CA LEU A 229 11.48 3.13 -18.83
C LEU A 229 10.69 3.83 -19.94
N GLN A 230 9.36 3.90 -19.81
CA GLN A 230 8.51 4.60 -20.79
C GLN A 230 8.79 6.11 -20.88
N THR A 231 9.38 6.72 -19.83
CA THR A 231 9.84 8.13 -19.93
C THR A 231 10.87 8.35 -21.03
N GLY A 232 11.64 7.32 -21.39
CA GLY A 232 12.77 7.43 -22.32
C GLY A 232 13.91 8.34 -21.83
N CYS A 233 13.91 8.70 -20.54
CA CYS A 233 14.82 9.71 -19.99
C CYS A 233 15.98 9.12 -19.18
N CYS A 234 15.87 7.89 -18.69
CA CYS A 234 16.91 7.26 -17.88
C CYS A 234 18.16 7.00 -18.75
N SER A 235 19.33 7.50 -18.34
CA SER A 235 20.61 7.07 -18.93
C SER A 235 21.00 5.67 -18.46
N ASN A 236 20.71 5.39 -17.18
CA ASN A 236 20.84 4.09 -16.54
C ASN A 236 19.75 3.96 -15.48
N LEU A 237 19.14 2.78 -15.40
CA LEU A 237 18.13 2.43 -14.41
C LEU A 237 18.57 1.18 -13.64
N VAL A 238 18.88 1.36 -12.37
CA VAL A 238 19.17 0.24 -11.48
C VAL A 238 17.86 -0.25 -10.85
N VAL A 239 17.59 -1.54 -11.02
CA VAL A 239 16.36 -2.21 -10.58
C VAL A 239 16.74 -3.19 -9.49
N ASN A 240 16.37 -2.86 -8.25
CA ASN A 240 16.65 -3.69 -7.08
C ASN A 240 15.40 -4.36 -6.51
N ASP A 241 15.55 -5.61 -6.09
CA ASP A 241 14.62 -6.24 -5.16
C ASP A 241 15.38 -7.25 -4.28
N SER A 242 15.04 -7.31 -2.99
CA SER A 242 15.66 -8.23 -2.03
C SER A 242 15.43 -9.71 -2.36
N LEU A 243 14.36 -10.04 -3.11
CA LEU A 243 14.00 -11.42 -3.45
C LEU A 243 14.27 -11.70 -4.94
N MET A 244 15.25 -12.56 -5.22
CA MET A 244 15.63 -12.95 -6.58
C MET A 244 14.45 -13.52 -7.39
N SER A 245 13.53 -14.24 -6.75
CA SER A 245 12.32 -14.77 -7.42
C SER A 245 11.41 -13.67 -7.94
N ARG A 246 11.22 -12.58 -7.18
CA ARG A 246 10.45 -11.40 -7.58
C ARG A 246 11.16 -10.62 -8.68
N LEU A 247 12.49 -10.47 -8.57
CA LEU A 247 13.31 -9.82 -9.59
C LEU A 247 13.28 -10.58 -10.93
N ASN A 248 13.30 -11.91 -10.90
CA ASN A 248 13.16 -12.74 -12.10
C ASN A 248 11.78 -12.59 -12.76
N ARG A 249 10.70 -12.50 -11.97
CA ARG A 249 9.34 -12.22 -12.48
C ARG A 249 9.27 -10.84 -13.12
N LEU A 250 9.84 -9.81 -12.49
CA LEU A 250 9.96 -8.47 -13.07
C LEU A 250 10.72 -8.53 -14.40
N ARG A 251 11.88 -9.21 -14.47
CA ARG A 251 12.65 -9.34 -15.71
C ARG A 251 11.83 -10.00 -16.83
N HIS A 252 11.07 -11.05 -16.50
CA HIS A 252 10.18 -11.69 -17.46
C HIS A 252 9.05 -10.75 -17.91
N PHE A 253 8.43 -10.04 -16.97
CA PHE A 253 7.40 -9.04 -17.23
C PHE A 253 7.90 -7.95 -18.19
N LEU A 254 9.09 -7.38 -17.96
CA LEU A 254 9.65 -6.34 -18.82
C LEU A 254 9.92 -6.84 -20.25
N ARG A 255 10.28 -8.11 -20.45
CA ARG A 255 10.52 -8.66 -21.80
C ARG A 255 9.28 -8.63 -22.70
N SER A 256 8.07 -8.66 -22.12
CA SER A 256 6.81 -8.57 -22.88
C SER A 256 6.59 -7.20 -23.52
N PHE A 257 7.25 -6.17 -23.00
CA PHE A 257 7.16 -4.79 -23.49
C PHE A 257 8.47 -4.34 -24.15
N LEU A 258 9.60 -4.81 -23.64
CA LEU A 258 10.94 -4.31 -23.90
C LEU A 258 11.95 -5.47 -24.00
N PRO A 259 12.00 -6.22 -25.12
CA PRO A 259 12.76 -7.47 -25.25
C PRO A 259 14.28 -7.26 -25.23
N HIS A 260 14.74 -6.05 -25.55
CA HIS A 260 16.16 -5.66 -25.59
C HIS A 260 16.59 -4.78 -24.42
N VAL A 261 15.79 -4.71 -23.34
CA VAL A 261 16.19 -4.03 -22.11
C VAL A 261 17.23 -4.88 -21.38
N SER A 262 18.50 -4.66 -21.74
CA SER A 262 19.66 -5.20 -21.05
C SER A 262 20.95 -4.47 -21.45
N GLY A 263 21.95 -4.51 -20.57
CA GLY A 263 23.36 -4.39 -20.95
C GLY A 263 24.00 -3.03 -20.75
N ASP A 264 23.25 -1.93 -20.92
CA ASP A 264 23.72 -0.56 -20.66
C ASP A 264 22.65 0.31 -19.98
N LEU A 265 21.37 0.12 -20.36
CA LEU A 265 20.25 0.92 -19.87
C LEU A 265 19.71 0.45 -18.52
N VAL A 266 19.70 -0.86 -18.25
CA VAL A 266 19.06 -1.43 -17.04
C VAL A 266 19.93 -2.47 -16.38
N ASP A 267 20.20 -2.26 -15.09
CA ASP A 267 20.95 -3.15 -14.23
C ASP A 267 20.05 -3.81 -13.20
N PHE A 268 19.96 -5.14 -13.21
CA PHE A 268 19.18 -5.89 -12.23
C PHE A 268 20.08 -6.29 -11.06
N VAL A 269 19.73 -5.81 -9.86
CA VAL A 269 20.49 -6.11 -8.64
C VAL A 269 19.60 -6.81 -7.62
N ASN A 270 20.16 -7.82 -6.95
CA ASN A 270 19.50 -8.47 -5.84
C ASN A 270 20.28 -8.16 -4.56
N SER A 271 19.83 -7.14 -3.84
CA SER A 271 20.44 -6.71 -2.59
C SER A 271 19.37 -6.29 -1.57
N ASP A 272 19.74 -6.35 -0.29
CA ASP A 272 18.96 -5.71 0.76
C ASP A 272 19.09 -4.19 0.61
N GLY A 273 17.96 -3.51 0.36
CA GLY A 273 17.93 -2.06 0.17
C GLY A 273 18.36 -1.26 1.40
N ARG A 274 18.51 -1.89 2.57
CA ARG A 274 19.03 -1.27 3.80
C ARG A 274 20.56 -1.21 3.86
N SER A 275 21.24 -1.98 3.01
CA SER A 275 22.70 -2.13 3.04
C SER A 275 23.25 -2.19 1.62
N TRP A 276 22.87 -1.24 0.77
CA TRP A 276 23.29 -1.23 -0.62
C TRP A 276 24.81 -1.00 -0.72
N PRO A 277 25.57 -1.90 -1.35
CA PRO A 277 27.04 -1.87 -1.31
C PRO A 277 27.69 -0.76 -2.15
N GLY A 278 26.92 0.05 -2.88
CA GLY A 278 27.40 1.08 -3.81
C GLY A 278 27.61 2.49 -3.23
N HIS A 279 27.71 2.64 -1.90
CA HIS A 279 27.74 3.93 -1.21
C HIS A 279 28.82 4.92 -1.72
N GLU A 280 29.88 4.45 -2.37
CA GLU A 280 31.00 5.30 -2.80
C GLU A 280 31.13 5.49 -4.32
N SER A 281 30.35 4.80 -5.17
CA SER A 281 30.59 4.79 -6.63
C SER A 281 29.36 4.98 -7.52
N SER A 282 28.14 4.93 -6.98
CA SER A 282 26.92 5.12 -7.79
C SER A 282 26.04 6.25 -7.24
N THR A 283 26.30 7.47 -7.68
CA THR A 283 25.42 8.63 -7.49
C THR A 283 24.22 8.54 -8.43
N PHE A 284 23.04 8.28 -7.87
CA PHE A 284 21.76 8.36 -8.58
C PHE A 284 21.21 9.79 -8.52
N ASP A 285 20.73 10.29 -9.64
CA ASP A 285 20.09 11.60 -9.72
C ASP A 285 18.66 11.53 -9.16
N LYS A 286 18.02 10.36 -9.28
CA LYS A 286 16.67 10.08 -8.79
C LYS A 286 16.59 8.71 -8.15
N VAL A 287 15.84 8.61 -7.05
CA VAL A 287 15.59 7.35 -6.37
C VAL A 287 14.09 7.18 -6.12
N LEU A 288 13.54 6.08 -6.60
CA LEU A 288 12.19 5.63 -6.32
C LEU A 288 12.22 4.58 -5.21
N VAL A 289 11.39 4.80 -4.18
CA VAL A 289 11.29 3.91 -3.01
C VAL A 289 9.86 3.42 -2.84
N ASP A 290 9.49 2.38 -3.58
CA ASP A 290 8.20 1.70 -3.44
C ASP A 290 8.26 0.61 -2.37
N VAL A 291 8.28 1.05 -1.10
CA VAL A 291 8.52 0.15 0.03
C VAL A 291 7.50 -0.99 0.13
N PRO A 292 7.92 -2.19 0.58
CA PRO A 292 6.97 -3.26 0.88
C PRO A 292 5.97 -2.79 1.96
N CYS A 293 4.70 -3.04 1.73
CA CYS A 293 3.60 -2.60 2.61
C CYS A 293 2.59 -3.72 2.84
N SER A 294 1.54 -3.43 3.61
CA SER A 294 0.44 -4.35 3.84
C SER A 294 -0.40 -4.63 2.58
N ALA A 295 -0.20 -3.86 1.50
CA ALA A 295 -0.88 -4.00 0.21
C ALA A 295 -2.41 -4.17 0.39
N ASP A 296 -3.03 -3.23 1.11
CA ASP A 296 -4.37 -3.37 1.70
C ASP A 296 -5.42 -3.94 0.76
N ARG A 297 -5.56 -3.40 -0.46
CA ARG A 297 -6.50 -3.89 -1.46
C ARG A 297 -6.20 -5.34 -1.87
N HIS A 298 -4.93 -5.68 -2.11
CA HIS A 298 -4.55 -7.06 -2.43
C HIS A 298 -4.86 -7.99 -1.25
N SER A 299 -4.55 -7.55 -0.02
CA SER A 299 -4.75 -8.32 1.21
C SER A 299 -6.22 -8.56 1.57
N ILE A 300 -7.19 -7.77 1.08
CA ILE A 300 -8.62 -8.05 1.30
C ILE A 300 -9.26 -8.88 0.17
N LEU A 301 -8.57 -9.04 -0.98
CA LEU A 301 -9.09 -9.75 -2.15
C LEU A 301 -8.44 -11.12 -2.35
N GLN A 302 -7.24 -11.36 -1.81
CA GLN A 302 -6.47 -12.56 -2.04
C GLN A 302 -5.95 -13.18 -0.74
N ASP A 303 -6.23 -14.46 -0.53
CA ASP A 303 -5.79 -15.21 0.66
C ASP A 303 -4.39 -15.81 0.51
N GLU A 304 -3.94 -16.07 -0.72
CA GLU A 304 -2.61 -16.63 -1.02
C GLU A 304 -1.49 -15.64 -0.69
N ASP A 305 -0.44 -16.11 -0.01
CA ASP A 305 0.70 -15.29 0.44
C ASP A 305 0.33 -14.01 1.21
N ASN A 306 -0.83 -14.01 1.88
CA ASN A 306 -1.37 -12.83 2.54
C ASN A 306 -0.64 -12.48 3.86
N ILE A 307 -0.28 -11.22 4.05
CA ILE A 307 0.44 -10.71 5.23
C ILE A 307 -0.41 -10.74 6.52
N PHE A 308 -1.73 -10.90 6.41
CA PHE A 308 -2.65 -11.00 7.54
C PHE A 308 -2.81 -12.42 8.08
N ILE A 309 -2.10 -13.41 7.51
CA ILE A 309 -1.97 -14.76 8.07
C ILE A 309 -1.25 -14.69 9.44
N ASN A 310 -1.73 -15.47 10.42
CA ASN A 310 -1.21 -15.43 11.79
C ASN A 310 0.31 -15.67 11.88
N GLN A 311 0.84 -16.58 11.06
CA GLN A 311 2.26 -16.89 10.97
C GLN A 311 3.11 -15.67 10.59
N ARG A 312 2.57 -14.71 9.82
CA ARG A 312 3.26 -13.50 9.35
C ARG A 312 2.95 -12.25 10.18
N SER A 313 2.27 -12.41 11.32
CA SER A 313 1.96 -11.29 12.22
C SER A 313 3.19 -10.59 12.80
N GLY A 314 4.34 -11.28 12.91
CA GLY A 314 5.63 -10.68 13.24
C GLY A 314 6.11 -9.75 12.13
N GLU A 315 6.25 -10.28 10.91
CA GLU A 315 6.62 -9.54 9.72
C GLU A 315 5.73 -8.30 9.49
N ARG A 316 4.41 -8.44 9.62
CA ARG A 316 3.46 -7.32 9.50
C ARG A 316 3.74 -6.19 10.50
N ARG A 317 4.13 -6.53 11.73
CA ARG A 317 4.45 -5.55 12.78
C ARG A 317 5.79 -4.84 12.52
N GLU A 318 6.70 -5.50 11.82
CA GLU A 318 8.02 -4.95 11.48
C GLU A 318 8.00 -4.07 10.22
N LEU A 319 6.94 -4.14 9.41
CA LEU A 319 6.80 -3.34 8.18
C LEU A 319 7.12 -1.85 8.37
N PRO A 320 6.57 -1.12 9.37
CA PRO A 320 6.90 0.30 9.53
C PRO A 320 8.39 0.56 9.81
N ALA A 321 9.04 -0.30 10.59
CA ALA A 321 10.47 -0.19 10.89
C ALA A 321 11.32 -0.48 9.64
N LEU A 322 10.93 -1.49 8.85
CA LEU A 322 11.55 -1.79 7.57
C LEU A 322 11.41 -0.62 6.58
N GLN A 323 10.20 -0.09 6.42
CA GLN A 323 9.91 1.05 5.54
C GLN A 323 10.74 2.28 5.93
N LEU A 324 10.82 2.58 7.23
CA LEU A 324 11.64 3.67 7.73
C LEU A 324 13.13 3.45 7.43
N SER A 325 13.64 2.23 7.64
CA SER A 325 15.05 1.92 7.37
C SER A 325 15.41 2.08 5.89
N LEU A 326 14.53 1.66 4.97
CA LEU A 326 14.71 1.84 3.52
C LEU A 326 14.70 3.32 3.14
N LEU A 327 13.76 4.10 3.69
CA LEU A 327 13.67 5.54 3.42
C LEU A 327 14.89 6.30 3.97
N MET A 328 15.32 5.98 5.20
CA MET A 328 16.50 6.58 5.82
C MET A 328 17.76 6.28 5.03
N TYR A 329 17.90 5.05 4.53
CA TYR A 329 19.01 4.66 3.67
C TYR A 329 19.12 5.57 2.44
N VAL A 330 17.99 5.77 1.73
CA VAL A 330 17.96 6.62 0.54
C VAL A 330 18.25 8.07 0.84
N ILE A 331 17.72 8.61 1.95
CA ILE A 331 18.00 9.99 2.35
C ILE A 331 19.50 10.17 2.66
N CYS A 332 20.12 9.23 3.38
CA CYS A 332 21.57 9.27 3.64
C CYS A 332 22.38 9.22 2.35
N CYS A 333 22.02 8.35 1.39
CA CYS A 333 22.67 8.29 0.08
C CYS A 333 22.49 9.55 -0.77
N HIS A 334 21.39 10.30 -0.59
CA HIS A 334 21.13 11.53 -1.33
C HIS A 334 21.75 12.76 -0.65
N GLN A 335 21.96 12.75 0.67
CA GLN A 335 22.60 13.87 1.38
C GLN A 335 24.13 13.91 1.17
N THR A 336 24.78 12.77 0.91
CA THR A 336 26.18 12.74 0.48
C THR A 336 26.40 13.42 -0.87
N LEU A 337 25.39 13.47 -1.74
CA LEU A 337 25.40 14.20 -3.01
C LEU A 337 25.37 15.72 -2.84
N GLY A 338 24.60 16.26 -1.89
CA GLY A 338 24.53 17.70 -1.62
C GLY A 338 25.73 18.27 -0.85
N ARG A 339 26.59 17.41 -0.29
CA ARG A 339 27.73 17.83 0.54
C ARG A 339 29.05 17.96 -0.24
N LEU A 340 29.10 17.50 -1.50
CA LEU A 340 30.28 17.59 -2.37
C LEU A 340 30.29 18.83 -3.29
N GLU A 341 29.26 19.67 -3.26
CA GLU A 341 29.26 21.02 -3.87
C GLU A 341 29.67 22.13 -2.89
N THR A 342 30.47 21.82 -1.87
CA THR A 342 31.25 22.86 -1.15
C THR A 342 32.65 22.93 -1.75
N LEU A 343 32.77 23.85 -2.72
CA LEU A 343 33.93 24.55 -3.29
C LEU A 343 35.37 24.04 -3.02
N PRO A 344 36.27 24.13 -4.04
CA PRO A 344 37.71 24.01 -3.86
C PRO A 344 38.32 25.28 -3.24
N SER A 345 39.47 25.11 -2.56
CA SER A 345 40.41 26.13 -2.02
C SER A 345 39.86 27.01 -0.88
N PHE A 346 40.51 27.14 0.28
CA PHE A 346 41.78 27.84 0.43
C PHE A 346 42.59 27.39 1.67
N THR A 347 43.89 27.51 1.51
CA THR A 347 44.97 27.49 2.50
C THR A 347 44.87 28.61 3.55
N HIS A 348 45.68 28.44 4.62
CA HIS A 348 46.17 29.38 5.64
C HIS A 348 45.54 29.37 7.04
N GLU A 349 46.37 28.94 7.99
CA GLU A 349 46.77 29.64 9.23
C GLU A 349 45.71 30.48 9.96
N ILE A 350 45.38 30.09 11.20
CA ILE A 350 46.02 30.55 12.45
C ILE A 350 45.80 29.48 13.53
#